data_AF-A0A947VH59-F1
#
_entry.id   AF-A0A947VH59-F1
#
_cell.length_a   1.000
_cell.length_b   1.000
_cell.length_c   1.000
_cell.angle_alpha   90.00
_cell.angle_beta   90.00
_cell.angle_gamma   90.00
#
_symmetry.space_group_name_H-M   'P 1'
#
loop_
_entity.id
_entity.type
_entity.pdbx_description
1 polymer ?
#
loop_
_entity_poly.entity_id
_entity_poly.type
_entity_poly.pdbx_seq_one_letter_code
_entity_poly.pdbx_strand_id
1 'polypeptide(L)'
;MRLGRLARLLAGAWIGAALLAGCAHRAPLAGAQLAGLPASVELTDTPFFPQERYQCGPAALASVLSARGAAVTPEELVPQVYLPARKGSLQAEIMATVRRRGLLTVPVEPSLDAVLAEIAAGHPVLVLQNLGLDWLPRWHYAVAIGYDLPQQVLILRSGTERRRITPFGVFMNTWERSMRWGIVVLTPGSFPARAEPGAYLEAVSALEGVGKRAEAQAAYKASTERWPDSLVAWLGRGNAEYALGQAAHAEASFRQALQVQAGAGAAWNNLAYALAARQCIRAARQAARCAKRLSPGHAAFTHTLMEMDTLQAPGAGACLPLPACPAH
;
A
#
# COMPACT_ATOMS: atom_id res chain seq x y z
N MET A 1 -76.61 -8.43 7.59
CA MET A 1 -75.26 -8.97 7.30
C MET A 1 -74.25 -7.83 7.21
N ARG A 2 -73.87 -7.33 8.39
CA ARG A 2 -72.78 -6.39 8.64
C ARG A 2 -71.53 -7.20 9.04
N LEU A 3 -70.36 -6.57 9.07
CA LEU A 3 -69.12 -6.94 9.79
C LEU A 3 -68.00 -7.76 9.12
N GLY A 4 -68.12 -8.23 7.86
CA GLY A 4 -67.10 -9.14 7.30
C GLY A 4 -65.90 -8.52 6.54
N ARG A 5 -65.98 -7.29 6.03
CA ARG A 5 -65.03 -6.81 5.00
C ARG A 5 -64.11 -5.64 5.40
N LEU A 6 -64.35 -4.99 6.54
CA LEU A 6 -63.49 -3.89 7.02
C LEU A 6 -62.31 -4.35 7.89
N ALA A 7 -62.32 -5.60 8.37
CA ALA A 7 -61.25 -6.12 9.24
C ALA A 7 -59.97 -6.56 8.50
N ARG A 8 -60.02 -6.80 7.18
CA ARG A 8 -58.86 -7.26 6.40
C ARG A 8 -57.99 -6.16 5.80
N LEU A 9 -58.49 -4.92 5.73
CA LEU A 9 -57.72 -3.78 5.23
C LEU A 9 -56.96 -3.02 6.34
N LEU A 10 -57.32 -3.21 7.61
CA LEU A 10 -56.61 -2.60 8.74
C LEU A 10 -55.51 -3.50 9.34
N ALA A 11 -55.55 -4.81 9.12
CA ALA A 11 -54.47 -5.72 9.54
C ALA A 11 -53.22 -5.64 8.64
N GLY A 12 -53.38 -5.27 7.36
CA GLY A 12 -52.26 -5.08 6.43
C GLY A 12 -51.50 -3.76 6.62
N ALA A 13 -52.15 -2.74 7.20
CA ALA A 13 -51.54 -1.42 7.42
C ALA A 13 -50.64 -1.37 8.66
N TRP A 14 -50.81 -2.29 9.63
CA TRP A 14 -49.99 -2.33 10.84
C TRP A 14 -48.72 -3.21 10.72
N ILE A 15 -48.69 -4.15 9.77
CA ILE A 15 -47.47 -4.95 9.51
C ILE A 15 -46.46 -4.17 8.64
N GLY A 16 -46.92 -3.16 7.88
CA GLY A 16 -46.06 -2.31 7.06
C GLY A 16 -45.28 -1.22 7.82
N ALA A 17 -45.67 -0.87 9.04
CA ALA A 17 -45.07 0.24 9.80
C ALA A 17 -44.03 -0.20 10.85
N ALA A 18 -43.98 -1.48 11.21
CA ALA A 18 -43.08 -1.98 12.26
C ALA A 18 -41.67 -2.38 11.76
N LEU A 19 -41.42 -2.39 10.44
CA LEU A 19 -40.12 -2.76 9.86
C LEU A 19 -39.18 -1.59 9.56
N LEU A 20 -39.54 -0.35 9.95
CA LEU A 20 -38.70 0.84 9.73
C LEU A 20 -38.00 1.36 10.99
N ALA A 21 -38.12 0.68 12.14
CA ALA A 21 -37.31 0.94 13.32
C ALA A 21 -36.06 0.06 13.36
N GLY A 22 -35.39 -0.11 12.21
CA GLY A 22 -34.00 -0.53 12.20
C GLY A 22 -33.17 0.65 12.68
N CYS A 23 -32.94 0.74 13.99
CA CYS A 23 -31.96 1.67 14.54
C CYS A 23 -30.60 1.34 13.91
N ALA A 24 -30.25 2.06 12.84
CA ALA A 24 -28.89 2.12 12.34
C ALA A 24 -28.07 2.77 13.45
N HIS A 25 -27.52 1.93 14.33
CA HIS A 25 -26.57 2.33 15.35
C HIS A 25 -25.31 2.76 14.60
N ARG A 26 -25.30 4.02 14.14
CA ARG A 26 -24.09 4.69 13.68
C ARG A 26 -23.25 4.86 14.93
N ALA A 27 -22.26 4.00 15.13
CA ALA A 27 -21.21 4.34 16.07
C ALA A 27 -20.63 5.69 15.58
N PRO A 28 -20.76 6.78 16.35
CA PRO A 28 -20.02 7.99 16.02
C PRO A 28 -18.53 7.62 15.94
N LEU A 29 -17.81 8.22 15.01
CA LEU A 29 -16.34 8.11 15.01
C LEU A 29 -15.87 8.45 16.42
N ALA A 30 -15.23 7.51 17.09
CA ALA A 30 -14.85 7.70 18.48
C ALA A 30 -13.88 8.89 18.54
N GLY A 31 -14.15 9.89 19.39
CA GLY A 31 -13.37 11.13 19.44
C GLY A 31 -11.85 10.93 19.63
N ALA A 32 -11.45 9.79 20.21
CA ALA A 32 -10.05 9.41 20.35
C ALA A 32 -9.35 9.09 19.00
N GLN A 33 -10.06 8.57 18.00
CA GLN A 33 -9.52 8.22 16.68
C GLN A 33 -9.28 9.45 15.78
N LEU A 34 -9.98 10.55 16.08
CA LEU A 34 -9.84 11.84 15.39
C LEU A 34 -8.93 12.82 16.15
N ALA A 35 -8.43 12.42 17.32
CA ALA A 35 -7.59 13.26 18.15
C ALA A 35 -6.28 13.61 17.42
N GLY A 36 -5.97 14.90 17.32
CA GLY A 36 -4.76 15.40 16.64
C GLY A 36 -4.95 15.79 15.18
N LEU A 37 -6.13 15.54 14.58
CA LEU A 37 -6.44 16.06 13.24
C LEU A 37 -6.89 17.53 13.31
N PRO A 38 -6.51 18.38 12.33
CA PRO A 38 -7.11 19.71 12.18
C PRO A 38 -8.64 19.66 12.06
N ALA A 39 -9.34 20.73 12.43
CA ALA A 39 -10.80 20.77 12.36
C ALA A 39 -11.33 20.63 10.92
N SER A 40 -10.59 21.16 9.95
CA SER A 40 -10.85 21.00 8.52
C SER A 40 -9.55 21.11 7.73
N VAL A 41 -9.49 20.39 6.61
CA VAL A 41 -8.39 20.42 5.64
C VAL A 41 -8.99 20.30 4.25
N GLU A 42 -8.50 21.05 3.26
CA GLU A 42 -8.83 20.85 1.85
C GLU A 42 -7.57 21.05 0.99
N LEU A 43 -7.19 20.02 0.25
CA LEU A 43 -6.07 20.02 -0.69
C LEU A 43 -6.52 20.64 -2.02
N THR A 44 -6.76 21.96 -2.01
CA THR A 44 -7.38 22.71 -3.12
C THR A 44 -6.63 22.56 -4.44
N ASP A 45 -5.30 22.42 -4.37
CA ASP A 45 -4.42 22.29 -5.54
C ASP A 45 -4.47 20.90 -6.18
N THR A 46 -5.19 19.94 -5.57
CA THR A 46 -5.38 18.61 -6.18
C THR A 46 -6.08 18.75 -7.52
N PRO A 47 -5.43 18.36 -8.64
CA PRO A 47 -5.98 18.51 -9.98
C PRO A 47 -7.33 17.82 -10.12
N PHE A 48 -8.18 18.39 -10.98
CA PHE A 48 -9.50 17.84 -11.27
C PHE A 48 -9.70 17.73 -12.77
N PHE A 49 -10.03 16.52 -13.20
CA PHE A 49 -10.40 16.21 -14.57
C PHE A 49 -11.88 15.82 -14.57
N PRO A 50 -12.77 16.62 -15.19
CA PRO A 50 -14.19 16.28 -15.27
C PRO A 50 -14.36 14.96 -16.01
N GLN A 51 -15.22 14.09 -15.48
CA GLN A 51 -15.37 12.73 -15.96
C GLN A 51 -16.51 12.62 -16.98
N GLU A 52 -16.23 12.07 -18.16
CA GLU A 52 -17.28 11.56 -19.06
C GLU A 52 -17.67 10.11 -18.70
N ARG A 53 -18.70 9.55 -19.36
CA ARG A 53 -19.14 8.16 -19.11
C ARG A 53 -17.95 7.20 -19.28
N TYR A 54 -17.76 6.32 -18.30
CA TYR A 54 -16.74 5.25 -18.26
C TYR A 54 -15.28 5.68 -18.04
N GLN A 55 -15.01 6.94 -17.68
CA GLN A 55 -13.65 7.47 -17.45
C GLN A 55 -13.31 7.76 -15.98
N CYS A 56 -14.13 7.31 -15.02
CA CYS A 56 -13.90 7.63 -13.60
C CYS A 56 -12.54 7.14 -13.07
N GLY A 57 -12.07 5.97 -13.50
CA GLY A 57 -10.75 5.42 -13.16
C GLY A 57 -9.58 6.26 -13.69
N PRO A 58 -9.46 6.46 -15.02
CA PRO A 58 -8.40 7.28 -15.62
C PRO A 58 -8.35 8.70 -15.04
N ALA A 59 -9.49 9.35 -14.85
CA ALA A 59 -9.53 10.72 -14.35
C ALA A 59 -9.14 10.84 -12.88
N ALA A 60 -9.60 9.92 -12.02
CA ALA A 60 -9.21 9.90 -10.62
C ALA A 60 -7.72 9.55 -10.46
N LEU A 61 -7.21 8.61 -11.29
CA LEU A 61 -5.78 8.29 -11.34
C LEU A 61 -4.93 9.47 -11.83
N ALA A 62 -5.35 10.18 -12.89
CA ALA A 62 -4.68 11.38 -13.36
C ALA A 62 -4.59 12.44 -12.25
N SER A 63 -5.67 12.62 -11.50
CA SER A 63 -5.71 13.57 -10.37
C SER A 63 -4.63 13.28 -9.32
N VAL A 64 -4.51 12.02 -8.86
CA VAL A 64 -3.51 11.66 -7.83
C VAL A 64 -2.07 11.58 -8.39
N LEU A 65 -1.90 11.23 -9.66
CA LEU A 65 -0.58 11.25 -10.32
C LEU A 65 -0.08 12.69 -10.49
N SER A 66 -0.93 13.60 -10.96
CA SER A 66 -0.59 15.01 -11.12
C SER A 66 -0.37 15.72 -9.79
N ALA A 67 -1.06 15.31 -8.72
CA ALA A 67 -0.73 15.77 -7.37
C ALA A 67 0.69 15.38 -6.93
N ARG A 68 1.32 14.38 -7.56
CA ARG A 68 2.71 13.96 -7.33
C ARG A 68 3.68 14.47 -8.41
N GLY A 69 3.28 15.46 -9.20
CA GLY A 69 4.13 16.08 -10.21
C GLY A 69 4.21 15.31 -11.54
N ALA A 70 3.45 14.22 -11.71
CA ALA A 70 3.37 13.53 -12.99
C ALA A 70 2.39 14.27 -13.92
N ALA A 71 2.90 14.90 -14.97
CA ALA A 71 2.08 15.48 -16.02
C ALA A 71 1.43 14.33 -16.82
N VAL A 72 0.13 14.10 -16.58
CA VAL A 72 -0.67 13.05 -17.22
C VAL A 72 -2.08 13.56 -17.46
N THR A 73 -2.72 13.06 -18.52
CA THR A 73 -4.15 13.32 -18.75
C THR A 73 -4.96 12.02 -18.63
N PRO A 74 -6.28 12.09 -18.38
CA PRO A 74 -7.13 10.90 -18.38
C PRO A 74 -7.05 10.10 -19.70
N GLU A 75 -6.99 10.79 -20.84
CA GLU A 75 -6.99 10.20 -22.19
C GLU A 75 -5.75 9.31 -22.41
N GLU A 76 -4.59 9.74 -21.92
CA GLU A 76 -3.35 8.97 -21.95
C GLU A 76 -3.42 7.69 -21.10
N LEU A 77 -4.26 7.70 -20.06
CA LEU A 77 -4.39 6.60 -19.11
C LEU A 77 -5.47 5.59 -19.52
N VAL A 78 -6.48 6.00 -20.30
CA VAL A 78 -7.54 5.09 -20.79
C VAL A 78 -7.00 3.75 -21.31
N PRO A 79 -6.05 3.70 -22.27
CA PRO A 79 -5.57 2.42 -22.80
C PRO A 79 -4.81 1.57 -21.77
N GLN A 80 -4.38 2.16 -20.64
CA GLN A 80 -3.60 1.50 -19.62
C GLN A 80 -4.44 0.95 -18.47
N VAL A 81 -5.61 1.56 -18.19
CA VAL A 81 -6.43 1.19 -17.03
C VAL A 81 -7.85 0.79 -17.37
N TYR A 82 -8.35 1.08 -18.57
CA TYR A 82 -9.72 0.78 -18.96
C TYR A 82 -9.81 -0.56 -19.69
N LEU A 83 -10.72 -1.43 -19.25
CA LEU A 83 -11.03 -2.68 -19.94
C LEU A 83 -12.44 -2.62 -20.54
N PRO A 84 -12.58 -2.57 -21.89
CA PRO A 84 -13.88 -2.52 -22.55
C PRO A 84 -14.82 -3.67 -22.17
N ALA A 85 -14.28 -4.89 -22.02
CA ALA A 85 -15.04 -6.08 -21.64
C ALA A 85 -15.65 -6.00 -20.23
N ARG A 86 -15.08 -5.17 -19.34
CA ARG A 86 -15.57 -4.97 -17.97
C ARG A 86 -16.22 -3.60 -17.76
N LYS A 87 -16.29 -2.77 -18.81
CA LYS A 87 -16.85 -1.41 -18.81
C LYS A 87 -16.36 -0.56 -17.62
N GLY A 88 -15.09 -0.68 -17.27
CA GLY A 88 -14.51 0.00 -16.10
C GLY A 88 -13.01 -0.23 -15.93
N SER A 89 -12.45 0.40 -14.90
CA SER A 89 -11.03 0.29 -14.55
C SER A 89 -10.78 -0.69 -13.41
N LEU A 90 -9.81 -1.58 -13.60
CA LEU A 90 -9.39 -2.52 -12.57
C LEU A 90 -8.38 -1.89 -11.61
N GLN A 91 -8.54 -2.21 -10.32
CA GLN A 91 -7.64 -1.74 -9.26
C GLN A 91 -6.19 -2.17 -9.54
N ALA A 92 -5.98 -3.40 -10.02
CA ALA A 92 -4.66 -3.90 -10.37
C ALA A 92 -3.99 -3.08 -11.48
N GLU A 93 -4.74 -2.65 -12.51
CA GLU A 93 -4.20 -1.83 -13.60
C GLU A 93 -3.89 -0.40 -13.15
N ILE A 94 -4.73 0.17 -12.27
CA ILE A 94 -4.45 1.45 -11.61
C ILE A 94 -3.12 1.34 -10.85
N MET A 95 -2.99 0.32 -10.01
CA MET A 95 -1.79 0.14 -9.19
C MET A 95 -0.54 -0.11 -10.05
N ALA A 96 -0.65 -0.92 -11.10
CA ALA A 96 0.42 -1.18 -12.04
C ALA A 96 0.84 0.09 -12.80
N THR A 97 -0.11 0.93 -13.20
CA THR A 97 0.16 2.20 -13.90
C THR A 97 0.96 3.16 -13.03
N VAL A 98 0.61 3.27 -11.75
CA VAL A 98 1.38 4.08 -10.79
C VAL A 98 2.82 3.55 -10.66
N ARG A 99 2.98 2.24 -10.49
CA ARG A 99 4.32 1.60 -10.35
C ARG A 99 5.18 1.76 -11.59
N ARG A 100 4.60 1.63 -12.80
CA ARG A 100 5.32 1.88 -14.07
C ARG A 100 5.88 3.30 -14.17
N ARG A 101 5.33 4.25 -13.40
CA ARG A 101 5.79 5.64 -13.31
C ARG A 101 6.78 5.89 -12.17
N GLY A 102 7.26 4.85 -11.48
CA GLY A 102 8.24 5.01 -10.40
C GLY A 102 7.65 5.47 -9.07
N LEU A 103 6.32 5.39 -8.92
CA LEU A 103 5.61 5.83 -7.73
C LEU A 103 5.09 4.64 -6.92
N LEU A 104 4.95 4.82 -5.62
CA LEU A 104 4.45 3.81 -4.70
C LEU A 104 2.92 3.84 -4.67
N THR A 105 2.32 2.66 -4.51
CA THR A 105 0.90 2.48 -4.22
C THR A 105 0.74 1.80 -2.88
N VAL A 106 0.36 2.58 -1.87
CA VAL A 106 0.18 2.07 -0.51
C VAL A 106 -1.31 2.01 -0.20
N PRO A 107 -1.85 0.86 0.22
CA PRO A 107 -3.24 0.77 0.65
C PRO A 107 -3.44 1.63 1.89
N VAL A 108 -4.57 2.34 1.93
CA VAL A 108 -5.01 3.04 3.15
C VAL A 108 -5.74 2.03 4.03
N GLU A 109 -5.53 2.11 5.34
CA GLU A 109 -6.30 1.33 6.30
C GLU A 109 -7.81 1.53 6.04
N PRO A 110 -8.64 0.47 6.11
CA PRO A 110 -10.06 0.52 5.75
C PRO A 110 -10.89 1.22 6.85
N SER A 111 -10.53 2.45 7.19
CA SER A 111 -11.15 3.28 8.22
C SER A 111 -11.23 4.72 7.75
N LEU A 112 -12.26 5.45 8.19
CA LEU A 112 -12.43 6.85 7.78
C LEU A 112 -11.31 7.71 8.35
N ASP A 113 -10.95 7.51 9.61
CA ASP A 113 -9.89 8.27 10.28
C ASP A 113 -8.52 8.10 9.61
N ALA A 114 -8.22 6.95 8.99
CA ALA A 114 -7.03 6.79 8.16
C ALA A 114 -7.11 7.65 6.89
N VAL A 115 -8.25 7.67 6.19
CA VAL A 115 -8.47 8.57 5.04
C VAL A 115 -8.29 10.04 5.43
N LEU A 116 -8.83 10.45 6.58
CA LEU A 116 -8.69 11.81 7.08
C LEU A 116 -7.24 12.14 7.46
N ALA A 117 -6.51 11.19 8.05
CA ALA A 117 -5.09 11.34 8.38
C ALA A 117 -4.22 11.52 7.13
N GLU A 118 -4.48 10.76 6.06
CA GLU A 118 -3.79 10.94 4.78
C GLU A 118 -4.03 12.32 4.18
N ILE A 119 -5.28 12.78 4.17
CA ILE A 119 -5.63 14.12 3.70
C ILE A 119 -4.93 15.20 4.54
N ALA A 120 -4.91 15.04 5.86
CA ALA A 120 -4.22 15.96 6.77
C ALA A 120 -2.70 15.98 6.55
N ALA A 121 -2.11 14.85 6.13
CA ALA A 121 -0.71 14.76 5.72
C ALA A 121 -0.42 15.27 4.30
N GLY A 122 -1.43 15.79 3.58
CA GLY A 122 -1.25 16.30 2.22
C GLY A 122 -1.37 15.25 1.12
N HIS A 123 -1.92 14.07 1.42
CA HIS A 123 -2.08 12.97 0.48
C HIS A 123 -3.56 12.83 0.05
N PRO A 124 -3.90 13.20 -1.20
CA PRO A 124 -5.19 12.85 -1.77
C PRO A 124 -5.36 11.33 -1.82
N VAL A 125 -6.53 10.83 -1.42
CA VAL A 125 -6.80 9.39 -1.35
C VAL A 125 -7.67 8.98 -2.53
N LEU A 126 -7.16 8.07 -3.36
CA LEU A 126 -7.94 7.45 -4.43
C LEU A 126 -8.81 6.34 -3.83
N VAL A 127 -10.13 6.43 -4.01
CA VAL A 127 -11.10 5.50 -3.44
C VAL A 127 -12.01 4.92 -4.52
N LEU A 128 -12.51 3.71 -4.28
CA LEU A 128 -13.55 3.07 -5.10
C LEU A 128 -14.84 3.04 -4.30
N GLN A 129 -15.94 3.51 -4.88
CA GLN A 129 -17.26 3.51 -4.27
C GLN A 129 -18.25 2.74 -5.14
N ASN A 130 -19.28 2.18 -4.52
CA ASN A 130 -20.50 1.76 -5.22
C ASN A 130 -21.65 2.73 -4.92
N LEU A 131 -21.93 3.61 -5.88
CA LEU A 131 -23.01 4.61 -5.81
C LEU A 131 -24.40 4.04 -6.15
N GLY A 132 -24.48 2.75 -6.48
CA GLY A 132 -25.70 2.03 -6.78
C GLY A 132 -26.27 1.31 -5.56
N LEU A 133 -26.99 0.23 -5.82
CA LEU A 133 -27.44 -0.73 -4.81
C LEU A 133 -26.66 -2.04 -4.99
N ASP A 134 -26.68 -2.93 -4.01
CA ASP A 134 -25.88 -4.16 -4.09
C ASP A 134 -26.31 -5.07 -5.26
N TRP A 135 -27.60 -5.06 -5.59
CA TRP A 135 -28.18 -5.80 -6.73
C TRP A 135 -28.09 -5.05 -8.08
N LEU A 136 -27.77 -3.75 -8.07
CA LEU A 136 -27.52 -2.96 -9.28
C LEU A 136 -26.36 -1.99 -9.03
N PRO A 137 -25.11 -2.51 -9.05
CA PRO A 137 -23.95 -1.75 -8.65
C PRO A 137 -23.61 -0.64 -9.66
N ARG A 138 -23.07 0.45 -9.14
CA ARG A 138 -22.52 1.57 -9.93
C ARG A 138 -21.15 1.94 -9.38
N TRP A 139 -20.13 1.25 -9.89
CA TRP A 139 -18.75 1.44 -9.49
C TRP A 139 -18.22 2.81 -9.94
N HIS A 140 -17.57 3.51 -9.01
CA HIS A 140 -17.16 4.89 -9.20
C HIS A 140 -15.86 5.18 -8.46
N TYR A 141 -14.83 5.59 -9.18
CA TYR A 141 -13.62 6.12 -8.57
C TYR A 141 -13.77 7.61 -8.26
N ALA A 142 -13.30 8.00 -7.08
CA ALA A 142 -13.23 9.39 -6.64
C ALA A 142 -11.89 9.64 -5.94
N VAL A 143 -11.53 10.91 -5.76
CA VAL A 143 -10.37 11.29 -4.95
C VAL A 143 -10.84 12.11 -3.77
N ALA A 144 -10.60 11.61 -2.56
CA ALA A 144 -10.83 12.36 -1.34
C ALA A 144 -9.70 13.34 -1.11
N ILE A 145 -10.04 14.61 -0.93
CA ILE A 145 -9.08 15.73 -0.90
C ILE A 145 -9.26 16.65 0.30
N GLY A 146 -10.32 16.46 1.08
CA GLY A 146 -10.63 17.37 2.17
C GLY A 146 -11.70 16.83 3.09
N TYR A 147 -11.81 17.44 4.26
CA TYR A 147 -12.85 17.16 5.23
C TYR A 147 -13.12 18.38 6.11
N ASP A 148 -14.30 18.36 6.75
CA ASP A 148 -14.68 19.26 7.82
C ASP A 148 -15.30 18.42 8.94
N LEU A 149 -14.62 18.35 10.09
CA LEU A 149 -15.05 17.52 11.23
C LEU A 149 -16.33 18.08 11.89
N PRO A 150 -16.45 19.40 12.17
CA PRO A 150 -17.69 19.97 12.71
C PRO A 150 -18.93 19.66 11.85
N GLN A 151 -18.80 19.74 10.53
CA GLN A 151 -19.89 19.47 9.59
C GLN A 151 -20.03 17.99 9.23
N GLN A 152 -19.06 17.15 9.63
CA GLN A 152 -18.98 15.73 9.30
C GLN A 152 -19.08 15.43 7.80
N VAL A 153 -18.34 16.19 6.99
CA VAL A 153 -18.33 16.05 5.53
C VAL A 153 -16.93 15.77 4.99
N LEU A 154 -16.88 14.96 3.94
CA LEU A 154 -15.72 14.69 3.11
C LEU A 154 -15.88 15.45 1.78
N ILE A 155 -14.78 15.98 1.27
CA ILE A 155 -14.72 16.73 0.01
C ILE A 155 -14.03 15.84 -1.02
N LEU A 156 -14.73 15.57 -2.13
CA LEU A 156 -14.29 14.67 -3.19
C LEU A 156 -14.10 15.41 -4.52
N ARG A 157 -13.08 15.02 -5.28
CA ARG A 157 -13.07 15.12 -6.75
C ARG A 157 -13.86 13.93 -7.30
N SER A 158 -15.04 14.17 -7.91
CA SER A 158 -15.93 13.07 -8.32
C SER A 158 -16.83 13.45 -9.49
N GLY A 159 -16.82 12.65 -10.57
CA GLY A 159 -17.72 12.87 -11.71
C GLY A 159 -17.39 14.18 -12.42
N THR A 160 -18.41 14.97 -12.72
CA THR A 160 -18.28 16.34 -13.24
C THR A 160 -18.17 17.39 -12.14
N GLU A 161 -18.29 17.00 -10.87
CA GLU A 161 -18.20 17.89 -9.72
C GLU A 161 -16.76 18.02 -9.23
N ARG A 162 -16.16 19.20 -9.47
CA ARG A 162 -14.83 19.53 -8.95
C ARG A 162 -14.80 19.45 -7.42
N ARG A 163 -15.86 19.90 -6.73
CA ARG A 163 -15.91 19.96 -5.28
C ARG A 163 -17.21 19.36 -4.78
N ARG A 164 -17.25 18.03 -4.64
CA ARG A 164 -18.41 17.32 -4.14
C ARG A 164 -18.33 17.16 -2.62
N ILE A 165 -19.22 17.83 -1.90
CA ILE A 165 -19.35 17.69 -0.44
C ILE A 165 -20.23 16.47 -0.15
N THR A 166 -19.71 15.52 0.62
CA THR A 166 -20.38 14.25 0.93
C THR A 166 -20.38 14.01 2.44
N PRO A 167 -21.52 13.84 3.11
CA PRO A 167 -21.54 13.48 4.53
C PRO A 167 -20.78 12.18 4.79
N PHE A 168 -20.05 12.09 5.91
CA PHE A 168 -19.26 10.91 6.28
C PHE A 168 -20.05 9.62 6.23
N GLY A 169 -21.28 9.60 6.76
CA GLY A 169 -22.13 8.41 6.71
C GLY A 169 -22.50 7.97 5.28
N VAL A 170 -22.69 8.92 4.36
CA VAL A 170 -22.98 8.61 2.96
C VAL A 170 -21.74 8.04 2.28
N PHE A 171 -20.58 8.65 2.51
CA PHE A 171 -19.30 8.15 2.01
C PHE A 171 -19.02 6.73 2.50
N MET A 172 -19.14 6.49 3.81
CA MET A 172 -18.88 5.18 4.41
C MET A 172 -19.79 4.10 3.84
N ASN A 173 -21.09 4.39 3.69
CA ASN A 173 -22.03 3.41 3.13
C ASN A 173 -21.70 3.00 1.69
N THR A 174 -21.23 3.93 0.85
CA THR A 174 -20.88 3.62 -0.54
C THR A 174 -19.47 3.03 -0.66
N TRP A 175 -18.57 3.33 0.28
CA TRP A 175 -17.21 2.79 0.35
C TRP A 175 -17.16 1.39 0.94
N GLU A 176 -18.02 1.06 1.91
CA GLU A 176 -18.14 -0.29 2.48
C GLU A 176 -18.33 -1.37 1.41
N ARG A 177 -19.15 -1.06 0.39
CA ARG A 177 -19.49 -1.96 -0.71
C ARG A 177 -18.32 -2.29 -1.64
N SER A 178 -17.23 -1.51 -1.58
CA SER A 178 -15.97 -1.82 -2.27
C SER A 178 -14.95 -2.51 -1.36
N MET A 179 -15.40 -3.00 -0.18
CA MET A 179 -14.53 -3.45 0.92
C MET A 179 -13.58 -2.34 1.39
N ARG A 180 -14.05 -1.08 1.35
CA ARG A 180 -13.29 0.11 1.72
C ARG A 180 -11.95 0.23 0.99
N TRP A 181 -11.97 -0.08 -0.31
CA TRP A 181 -10.75 0.01 -1.11
C TRP A 181 -10.31 1.47 -1.26
N GLY A 182 -9.07 1.76 -0.88
CA GLY A 182 -8.44 3.05 -1.06
C GLY A 182 -6.91 2.94 -1.09
N ILE A 183 -6.27 3.82 -1.85
CA ILE A 183 -4.82 3.91 -1.94
C ILE A 183 -4.35 5.37 -1.86
N VAL A 184 -3.14 5.56 -1.36
CA VAL A 184 -2.36 6.78 -1.56
C VAL A 184 -1.22 6.52 -2.56
N VAL A 185 -0.96 7.52 -3.38
CA VAL A 185 0.16 7.52 -4.33
C VAL A 185 1.28 8.38 -3.76
N LEU A 186 2.44 7.77 -3.57
CA LEU A 186 3.57 8.36 -2.85
C LEU A 186 4.82 8.35 -3.72
N THR A 187 5.68 9.36 -3.55
CA THR A 187 7.03 9.35 -4.14
C THR A 187 7.93 8.42 -3.32
N PRO A 188 8.92 7.76 -3.95
CA PRO A 188 9.88 6.95 -3.21
C PRO A 188 10.54 7.72 -2.06
N GLY A 189 10.56 7.13 -0.88
CA GLY A 189 11.10 7.76 0.34
C GLY A 189 10.13 8.65 1.12
N SER A 190 8.92 8.90 0.61
CA SER A 190 7.81 9.43 1.39
C SER A 190 6.98 8.30 2.00
N PHE A 191 6.18 8.59 3.03
CA PHE A 191 5.44 7.60 3.81
C PHE A 191 3.96 7.99 3.92
N PRO A 192 3.05 7.02 4.03
CA PRO A 192 1.66 7.32 4.38
C PRO A 192 1.59 7.94 5.79
N ALA A 193 0.51 8.66 6.08
CA ALA A 193 0.31 9.33 7.37
C ALA A 193 0.40 8.35 8.56
N ARG A 194 -0.10 7.12 8.37
CA ARG A 194 0.03 6.01 9.32
C ARG A 194 0.93 4.92 8.74
N ALA A 195 2.23 5.18 8.80
CA ALA A 195 3.24 4.33 8.21
C ALA A 195 3.45 3.02 8.99
N GLU A 196 2.88 1.94 8.44
CA GLU A 196 3.14 0.56 8.88
C GLU A 196 4.21 -0.10 7.97
N PRO A 197 5.25 -0.74 8.54
CA PRO A 197 6.35 -1.30 7.76
C PRO A 197 5.91 -2.31 6.71
N GLY A 198 4.98 -3.21 7.06
CA GLY A 198 4.57 -4.32 6.19
C GLY A 198 3.96 -3.83 4.87
N ALA A 199 2.87 -3.06 4.95
CA ALA A 199 2.18 -2.54 3.77
C ALA A 199 3.08 -1.63 2.92
N TYR A 200 3.97 -0.85 3.56
CA TYR A 200 4.91 -0.01 2.83
C TYR A 200 5.97 -0.84 2.10
N LEU A 201 6.62 -1.78 2.78
CA LEU A 201 7.67 -2.63 2.19
C LEU A 201 7.12 -3.54 1.09
N GLU A 202 5.87 -4.00 1.19
CA GLU A 202 5.18 -4.69 0.09
C GLU A 202 5.02 -3.78 -1.13
N ALA A 203 4.64 -2.51 -0.93
CA ALA A 203 4.55 -1.54 -2.02
C ALA A 203 5.92 -1.26 -2.66
N VAL A 204 6.99 -1.18 -1.86
CA VAL A 204 8.36 -1.02 -2.36
C VAL A 204 8.82 -2.25 -3.15
N SER A 205 8.59 -3.46 -2.63
CA SER A 205 8.92 -4.70 -3.33
C SER A 205 8.16 -4.84 -4.65
N ALA A 206 6.87 -4.46 -4.67
CA ALA A 206 6.10 -4.46 -5.90
C ALA A 206 6.58 -3.41 -6.92
N LEU A 207 7.13 -2.28 -6.47
CA LEU A 207 7.76 -1.28 -7.32
C LEU A 207 9.07 -1.82 -7.92
N GLU A 208 9.89 -2.48 -7.10
CA GLU A 208 11.10 -3.18 -7.54
C GLU A 208 10.79 -4.25 -8.59
N GLY A 209 9.75 -5.05 -8.37
CA GLY A 209 9.31 -6.14 -9.26
C GLY A 209 8.93 -5.70 -10.67
N VAL A 210 8.55 -4.43 -10.88
CA VAL A 210 8.33 -3.85 -12.22
C VAL A 210 9.56 -3.17 -12.81
N GLY A 211 10.73 -3.39 -12.23
CA GLY A 211 12.03 -2.92 -12.73
C GLY A 211 12.44 -1.52 -12.27
N LYS A 212 11.67 -0.86 -11.40
CA LYS A 212 11.97 0.47 -10.85
C LYS A 212 12.97 0.41 -9.70
N ARG A 213 14.16 -0.10 -10.01
CA ARG A 213 15.19 -0.46 -9.02
C ARG A 213 15.77 0.75 -8.28
N ALA A 214 16.00 1.87 -8.98
CA ALA A 214 16.54 3.08 -8.37
C ALA A 214 15.53 3.71 -7.39
N GLU A 215 14.26 3.77 -7.80
CA GLU A 215 13.16 4.22 -6.96
C GLU A 215 12.96 3.32 -5.74
N ALA A 216 12.97 2.00 -5.94
CA ALA A 216 12.88 1.05 -4.84
C ALA A 216 14.07 1.17 -3.87
N GLN A 217 15.29 1.36 -4.37
CA GLN A 217 16.47 1.59 -3.52
C GLN A 217 16.28 2.83 -2.62
N ALA A 218 15.81 3.94 -3.18
CA ALA A 218 15.52 5.14 -2.40
C ALA A 218 14.48 4.88 -1.30
N ALA A 219 13.42 4.14 -1.62
CA ALA A 219 12.38 3.79 -0.65
C ALA A 219 12.86 2.80 0.43
N TYR A 220 13.68 1.80 0.09
CA TYR A 220 14.28 0.91 1.09
C TYR A 220 15.26 1.64 2.01
N LYS A 221 16.07 2.57 1.47
CA LYS A 221 16.94 3.43 2.29
C LYS A 221 16.11 4.21 3.32
N ALA A 222 15.07 4.91 2.88
CA ALA A 222 14.18 5.63 3.77
C ALA A 222 13.49 4.68 4.78
N SER A 223 13.13 3.47 4.37
CA SER A 223 12.52 2.45 5.25
C SER A 223 13.46 2.06 6.40
N THR A 224 14.76 1.91 6.14
CA THR A 224 15.75 1.59 7.18
C THR A 224 16.01 2.75 8.14
N GLU A 225 15.78 4.00 7.69
CA GLU A 225 15.86 5.18 8.56
C GLU A 225 14.60 5.31 9.43
N ARG A 226 13.42 5.00 8.86
CA ARG A 226 12.13 5.08 9.57
C ARG A 226 11.92 3.93 10.55
N TRP A 227 12.36 2.74 10.18
CA TRP A 227 12.21 1.50 10.95
C TRP A 227 13.57 0.78 11.07
N PRO A 228 14.48 1.32 11.90
CA PRO A 228 15.82 0.74 12.07
C PRO A 228 15.78 -0.68 12.66
N ASP A 229 14.70 -1.05 13.35
CA ASP A 229 14.52 -2.38 13.94
C ASP A 229 13.77 -3.36 13.01
N SER A 230 13.56 -3.00 11.73
CA SER A 230 12.87 -3.86 10.77
C SER A 230 13.84 -4.75 10.00
N LEU A 231 13.84 -6.06 10.31
CA LEU A 231 14.60 -7.06 9.57
C LEU A 231 14.29 -7.01 8.06
N VAL A 232 13.00 -6.91 7.71
CA VAL A 232 12.54 -6.91 6.31
C VAL A 232 13.03 -5.67 5.57
N ALA A 233 13.08 -4.50 6.23
CA ALA A 233 13.61 -3.28 5.60
C ALA A 233 15.10 -3.42 5.27
N TRP A 234 15.91 -3.93 6.21
CA TRP A 234 17.34 -4.15 5.98
C TRP A 234 17.61 -5.21 4.92
N LEU A 235 16.84 -6.31 4.91
CA LEU A 235 16.92 -7.33 3.87
C LEU A 235 16.56 -6.76 2.49
N GLY A 236 15.46 -6.00 2.39
CA GLY A 236 15.04 -5.35 1.15
C GLY A 236 16.09 -4.40 0.60
N ARG A 237 16.65 -3.55 1.48
CA ARG A 237 17.75 -2.64 1.13
C ARG A 237 18.99 -3.40 0.62
N GLY A 238 19.45 -4.41 1.36
CA GLY A 238 20.63 -5.19 0.98
C GLY A 238 20.43 -5.95 -0.34
N ASN A 239 19.22 -6.48 -0.59
CA ASN A 239 18.90 -7.15 -1.85
C ASN A 239 18.93 -6.18 -3.03
N ALA A 240 18.35 -4.99 -2.87
CA ALA A 240 18.37 -3.95 -3.89
C ALA A 240 19.81 -3.47 -4.18
N GLU A 241 20.62 -3.25 -3.15
CA GLU A 241 22.04 -2.89 -3.28
C GLU A 241 22.83 -3.99 -4.00
N TYR A 242 22.59 -5.26 -3.65
CA TYR A 242 23.24 -6.40 -4.30
C TYR A 242 22.87 -6.50 -5.78
N ALA A 243 21.59 -6.35 -6.13
CA ALA A 243 21.11 -6.38 -7.51
C ALA A 243 21.69 -5.24 -8.37
N LEU A 244 22.13 -4.14 -7.75
CA LEU A 244 22.83 -3.03 -8.40
C LEU A 244 24.36 -3.19 -8.43
N GLY A 245 24.90 -4.33 -7.99
CA GLY A 245 26.33 -4.61 -7.93
C GLY A 245 27.06 -3.90 -6.78
N GLN A 246 26.34 -3.29 -5.84
CA GLN A 246 26.90 -2.52 -4.73
C GLN A 246 27.23 -3.44 -3.54
N ALA A 247 28.05 -4.46 -3.78
CA ALA A 247 28.28 -5.56 -2.84
C ALA A 247 28.76 -5.13 -1.44
N ALA A 248 29.53 -4.05 -1.34
CA ALA A 248 29.96 -3.48 -0.05
C ALA A 248 28.82 -2.87 0.77
N HIS A 249 27.88 -2.20 0.11
CA HIS A 249 26.69 -1.66 0.77
C HIS A 249 25.73 -2.79 1.17
N ALA A 250 25.53 -3.76 0.28
CA ALA A 250 24.73 -4.94 0.58
C ALA A 250 25.26 -5.71 1.79
N GLU A 251 26.59 -5.92 1.88
CA GLU A 251 27.22 -6.53 3.06
C GLU A 251 26.88 -5.76 4.34
N ALA A 252 26.98 -4.43 4.31
CA ALA A 252 26.65 -3.59 5.46
C ALA A 252 25.16 -3.72 5.86
N SER A 253 24.24 -3.67 4.90
CA SER A 253 22.80 -3.82 5.13
C SER A 253 22.45 -5.20 5.69
N PHE A 254 23.04 -6.28 5.19
CA PHE A 254 22.80 -7.62 5.75
C PHE A 254 23.42 -7.80 7.14
N ARG A 255 24.54 -7.13 7.44
CA ARG A 255 25.07 -7.09 8.81
C ARG A 255 24.14 -6.34 9.76
N GLN A 256 23.52 -5.24 9.32
CA GLN A 256 22.49 -4.55 10.10
C GLN A 256 21.26 -5.44 10.33
N ALA A 257 20.80 -6.17 9.31
CA ALA A 257 19.74 -7.17 9.46
C ALA A 257 20.08 -8.23 10.55
N LEU A 258 21.35 -8.66 10.64
CA LEU A 258 21.81 -9.58 11.67
C LEU A 258 21.98 -8.93 13.06
N GLN A 259 22.16 -7.62 13.15
CA GLN A 259 22.10 -6.91 14.43
C GLN A 259 20.67 -6.84 14.96
N VAL A 260 19.69 -6.61 14.07
CA VAL A 260 18.27 -6.65 14.40
C VAL A 260 17.84 -8.06 14.80
N GLN A 261 18.20 -9.07 14.02
CA GLN A 261 17.87 -10.46 14.30
C GLN A 261 19.02 -11.40 13.92
N ALA A 262 19.85 -11.76 14.89
CA ALA A 262 21.03 -12.59 14.67
C ALA A 262 20.73 -13.97 14.07
N GLY A 263 19.55 -14.53 14.38
CA GLY A 263 19.06 -15.81 13.87
C GLY A 263 18.41 -15.77 12.49
N ALA A 264 18.43 -14.63 11.78
CA ALA A 264 17.81 -14.52 10.46
C ALA A 264 18.60 -15.29 9.39
N GLY A 265 18.22 -16.55 9.12
CA GLY A 265 18.87 -17.41 8.13
C GLY A 265 18.94 -16.79 6.73
N ALA A 266 17.90 -16.06 6.31
CA ALA A 266 17.89 -15.33 5.03
C ALA A 266 18.96 -14.22 4.98
N ALA A 267 19.20 -13.50 6.10
CA ALA A 267 20.25 -12.48 6.15
C ALA A 267 21.65 -13.10 6.05
N TRP A 268 21.88 -14.24 6.70
CA TRP A 268 23.12 -15.01 6.56
C TRP A 268 23.35 -15.51 5.14
N ASN A 269 22.30 -16.02 4.49
CA ASN A 269 22.34 -16.47 3.11
C ASN A 269 22.70 -15.32 2.16
N ASN A 270 22.06 -14.17 2.31
CA ASN A 270 22.29 -13.03 1.42
C ASN A 270 23.64 -12.36 1.71
N LEU A 271 24.10 -12.37 2.97
CA LEU A 271 25.45 -11.97 3.35
C LEU A 271 26.51 -12.85 2.67
N ALA A 272 26.27 -14.15 2.51
CA ALA A 272 27.20 -15.03 1.80
C ALA A 272 27.40 -14.59 0.34
N TYR A 273 26.31 -14.27 -0.38
CA TYR A 273 26.37 -13.75 -1.74
C TYR A 273 27.08 -12.39 -1.82
N ALA A 274 26.78 -11.45 -0.92
CA ALA A 274 27.45 -10.15 -0.88
C ALA A 274 28.97 -10.31 -0.64
N LEU A 275 29.37 -11.19 0.29
CA LEU A 275 30.77 -11.48 0.57
C LEU A 275 31.47 -12.15 -0.63
N ALA A 276 30.80 -13.06 -1.33
CA ALA A 276 31.33 -13.71 -2.51
C ALA A 276 31.60 -12.69 -3.64
N ALA A 277 30.66 -11.77 -3.88
CA ALA A 277 30.83 -10.68 -4.85
C ALA A 277 32.01 -9.74 -4.48
N ARG A 278 32.33 -9.64 -3.20
CA ARG A 278 33.52 -8.91 -2.69
C ARG A 278 34.81 -9.74 -2.67
N GLN A 279 34.80 -10.97 -3.18
CA GLN A 279 35.93 -11.91 -3.12
C GLN A 279 36.31 -12.36 -1.69
N CYS A 280 35.41 -12.17 -0.71
CA CYS A 280 35.57 -12.63 0.67
C CYS A 280 35.13 -14.09 0.85
N ILE A 281 35.67 -14.99 0.03
CA ILE A 281 35.16 -16.36 -0.17
C ILE A 281 35.16 -17.21 1.12
N ARG A 282 36.18 -17.08 1.98
CA ARG A 282 36.21 -17.79 3.27
C ARG A 282 35.05 -17.37 4.18
N ALA A 283 34.77 -16.06 4.26
CA ALA A 283 33.65 -15.53 5.03
C ALA A 283 32.31 -15.89 4.37
N ALA A 284 32.22 -15.85 3.04
CA ALA A 284 31.02 -16.26 2.32
C ALA A 284 30.60 -17.70 2.66
N ARG A 285 31.54 -18.66 2.64
CA ARG A 285 31.27 -20.05 3.06
C ARG A 285 30.82 -20.16 4.51
N GLN A 286 31.47 -19.42 5.42
CA GLN A 286 31.08 -19.43 6.84
C GLN A 286 29.65 -18.89 7.04
N ALA A 287 29.29 -17.80 6.34
CA ALA A 287 27.94 -17.25 6.36
C ALA A 287 26.91 -18.25 5.79
N ALA A 288 27.20 -18.89 4.66
CA ALA A 288 26.33 -19.91 4.06
C ALA A 288 26.15 -21.13 4.98
N ARG A 289 27.21 -21.58 5.66
CA ARG A 289 27.11 -22.64 6.69
C ARG A 289 26.23 -22.22 7.85
N CYS A 290 26.31 -20.96 8.27
CA CYS A 290 25.44 -20.43 9.32
C CYS A 290 23.97 -20.44 8.89
N ALA A 291 23.65 -19.98 7.68
CA ALA A 291 22.29 -20.03 7.13
C ALA A 291 21.75 -21.47 7.08
N LYS A 292 22.53 -22.40 6.50
CA LYS A 292 22.22 -23.84 6.46
C LYS A 292 22.02 -24.41 7.86
N ARG A 293 22.87 -24.04 8.82
CA ARG A 293 22.73 -24.46 10.21
C ARG A 293 21.38 -23.98 10.72
N LEU A 294 21.13 -22.68 10.81
CA LEU A 294 19.89 -22.08 11.32
C LEU A 294 18.59 -22.64 10.67
N SER A 295 18.63 -23.16 9.45
CA SER A 295 17.48 -23.85 8.83
C SER A 295 17.93 -25.05 7.96
N PRO A 296 18.18 -26.24 8.55
CA PRO A 296 18.78 -27.37 7.85
C PRO A 296 17.97 -27.92 6.67
N GLY A 297 16.63 -27.82 6.76
CA GLY A 297 15.69 -28.29 5.75
C GLY A 297 15.45 -27.30 4.60
N HIS A 298 16.02 -26.09 4.63
CA HIS A 298 15.78 -25.11 3.58
C HIS A 298 16.67 -25.40 2.35
N ALA A 299 16.05 -25.88 1.26
CA ALA A 299 16.76 -26.26 0.04
C ALA A 299 17.65 -25.14 -0.54
N ALA A 300 17.17 -23.89 -0.52
CA ALA A 300 17.94 -22.73 -1.00
C ALA A 300 19.27 -22.56 -0.25
N PHE A 301 19.28 -22.66 1.08
CA PHE A 301 20.52 -22.51 1.86
C PHE A 301 21.50 -23.66 1.63
N THR A 302 20.97 -24.84 1.31
CA THR A 302 21.78 -25.99 0.87
C THR A 302 22.47 -25.70 -0.45
N HIS A 303 21.71 -25.18 -1.41
CA HIS A 303 22.22 -24.80 -2.72
C HIS A 303 23.28 -23.71 -2.61
N THR A 304 23.01 -22.63 -1.85
CA THR A 304 23.97 -21.55 -1.63
C THR A 304 25.26 -22.06 -0.98
N LEU A 305 25.20 -22.95 0.01
CA LEU A 305 26.42 -23.52 0.58
C LEU A 305 27.23 -24.31 -0.45
N MET A 306 26.59 -25.17 -1.23
CA MET A 306 27.26 -25.93 -2.30
C MET A 306 27.92 -24.98 -3.30
N GLU A 307 27.21 -23.94 -3.73
CA GLU A 307 27.74 -22.90 -4.62
C GLU A 307 28.98 -22.23 -4.01
N MET A 308 28.91 -21.76 -2.76
CA MET A 308 30.03 -21.09 -2.07
C MET A 308 31.25 -22.00 -1.87
N ASP A 309 31.04 -23.31 -1.70
CA ASP A 309 32.13 -24.28 -1.56
C ASP A 309 32.89 -24.51 -2.89
N THR A 310 32.26 -24.29 -4.05
CA THR A 310 32.93 -24.39 -5.36
C THR A 310 33.81 -23.19 -5.72
N LEU A 311 33.54 -22.01 -5.14
CA LEU A 311 34.29 -20.78 -5.46
C LEU A 311 35.75 -20.91 -5.01
N GLN A 312 36.72 -20.49 -5.82
CA GLN A 312 38.12 -20.48 -5.39
C GLN A 312 38.35 -19.30 -4.43
N ALA A 313 39.06 -19.53 -3.32
CA ALA A 313 39.39 -18.46 -2.39
C ALA A 313 40.69 -17.77 -2.83
N PRO A 314 40.66 -16.53 -3.35
CA PRO A 314 41.90 -15.79 -3.60
C PRO A 314 42.62 -15.50 -2.26
N GLY A 315 43.89 -15.09 -2.35
CA GLY A 315 44.68 -14.67 -1.20
C GLY A 315 43.98 -13.59 -0.36
N ALA A 316 44.37 -13.46 0.91
CA ALA A 316 43.66 -12.68 1.92
C ALA A 316 43.47 -11.20 1.53
N GLY A 317 42.29 -10.87 1.00
CA GLY A 317 41.80 -9.49 0.92
C GLY A 317 41.31 -8.99 2.28
N ALA A 318 41.18 -7.67 2.44
CA ALA A 318 40.68 -7.04 3.65
C ALA A 318 39.15 -7.27 3.82
N CYS A 319 38.79 -8.42 4.37
CA CYS A 319 37.41 -8.81 4.67
C CYS A 319 37.08 -8.54 6.15
N LEU A 320 35.90 -8.00 6.40
CA LEU A 320 35.43 -7.77 7.77
C LEU A 320 35.10 -9.10 8.46
N PRO A 321 35.43 -9.25 9.77
CA PRO A 321 35.06 -10.46 10.50
C PRO A 321 33.54 -10.63 10.53
N LEU A 322 33.06 -11.86 10.47
CA LEU A 322 31.65 -12.17 10.61
C LEU A 322 31.19 -12.02 12.07
N PRO A 323 29.91 -11.68 12.32
CA PRO A 323 29.35 -11.85 13.65
C PRO A 323 29.34 -13.34 14.06
N ALA A 324 29.15 -13.61 15.35
CA ALA A 324 29.01 -14.99 15.81
C ALA A 324 27.71 -15.60 15.25
N CYS A 325 27.81 -16.77 14.64
CA CYS A 325 26.62 -17.51 14.21
C CYS A 325 25.89 -18.04 15.47
N PRO A 326 24.59 -17.73 15.66
CA PRO A 326 23.86 -18.15 16.86
C PRO A 326 23.79 -19.68 17.00
N ALA A 327 23.63 -20.14 18.24
CA ALA A 327 23.26 -21.52 18.52
C ALA A 327 21.79 -21.76 18.13
N HIS A 328 21.46 -23.03 17.85
CA HIS A 328 20.11 -23.49 17.58
C HIS A 328 19.21 -23.44 18.81
#